data_AF-U7UL36-F1
#
_entry.id   AF-U7UL36-F1
#
_cell.length_a   1.000
_cell.length_b   1.000
_cell.length_c   1.000
_cell.angle_alpha   90.00
_cell.angle_beta   90.00
_cell.angle_gamma   90.00
#
_symmetry.space_group_name_H-M   'P 1'
#
loop_
_entity.id
_entity.type
_entity.pdbx_description
1 polymer ?
#
loop_
_entity_poly.entity_id
_entity_poly.type
_entity_poly.pdbx_seq_one_letter_code
_entity_poly.pdbx_strand_id
1 'polypeptide(L)'
;MAYGITMLFVLAVMGGVIAYLGDKIGSRVGKRKIKLFGLRPKYTSILITILTGISISAVTLGVMSVLSENVRIALFGMEQLRQQQAALEEQRDRLLSQAQLLGREMTEKNELLAQNEALLELQETQLDGANEQLRLTLLDLDQAQTARDDMGRQLDLVQVAYDEATRNLTSSREEIAALEETKARLTKTVQALDERNKLLNQSVTTIREGTVLFRVGEVLSSAVLPSGESEAATREKLSSVMNQINTGIRLHLGITDDKAVLLYISQEEFDAVVKQLSQAETGQKLVRVTAAGNIILGEPALVHVAVYTNNLIYHRGDVVFEERIDSSEIQGQAEYQVIHFLHNVNQKAQAAGLLPDPLTGNVGALTAAKMFDTIARIKGAEGRHVILRAIAAADVYTAGPLDITIDVDSERF
;
A
#
# COMPACT_ATOMS: atom_id res chain seq x y z
N MET A 1 -19.57 -37.69 132.82
CA MET A 1 -20.18 -38.47 133.93
C MET A 1 -19.38 -38.36 135.23
N ALA A 2 -18.05 -38.53 135.23
CA ALA A 2 -17.21 -38.39 136.43
C ALA A 2 -17.37 -37.04 137.16
N TYR A 3 -17.37 -35.92 136.42
CA TYR A 3 -17.52 -34.57 136.99
C TYR A 3 -18.88 -34.31 137.65
N GLY A 4 -19.95 -34.95 137.16
CA GLY A 4 -21.30 -34.77 137.72
C GLY A 4 -21.45 -35.42 139.10
N ILE A 5 -20.83 -36.60 139.29
CA ILE A 5 -20.86 -37.33 140.57
C ILE A 5 -20.01 -36.62 141.62
N THR A 6 -18.81 -36.14 141.26
CA THR A 6 -17.96 -35.34 142.17
C THR A 6 -18.64 -34.05 142.59
N MET A 7 -19.35 -33.39 141.68
CA MET A 7 -20.15 -32.20 142.01
C MET A 7 -21.24 -32.51 143.03
N LEU A 8 -22.01 -33.57 142.81
CA LEU A 8 -23.11 -33.96 143.67
C LEU A 8 -22.62 -34.32 145.07
N PHE A 9 -21.48 -35.00 145.17
CA PHE A 9 -20.85 -35.31 146.45
C PHE A 9 -20.39 -34.05 147.20
N VAL A 10 -19.71 -33.11 146.52
CA VAL A 10 -19.30 -31.82 147.11
C VAL A 10 -20.52 -31.00 147.54
N LEU A 11 -21.58 -30.96 146.74
CA LEU A 11 -22.80 -30.25 147.07
C LEU A 11 -23.52 -30.85 148.27
N ALA A 12 -23.57 -32.19 148.36
CA ALA A 12 -24.17 -32.89 149.48
C ALA A 12 -23.39 -32.64 150.79
N VAL A 13 -22.06 -32.68 150.75
CA VAL A 13 -21.21 -32.39 151.91
C VAL A 13 -21.33 -30.93 152.33
N MET A 14 -21.19 -29.98 151.40
CA MET A 14 -21.34 -28.55 151.69
C MET A 14 -22.75 -28.22 152.17
N GLY A 15 -23.79 -28.76 151.53
CA GLY A 15 -25.17 -28.61 151.95
C GLY A 15 -25.42 -29.15 153.37
N GLY A 16 -24.85 -30.31 153.70
CA GLY A 16 -24.89 -30.87 155.05
C GLY A 16 -24.17 -30.01 156.09
N VAL A 17 -22.97 -29.52 155.78
CA VAL A 17 -22.21 -28.61 156.66
C VAL A 17 -22.97 -27.31 156.90
N ILE A 18 -23.54 -26.73 155.84
CA ILE A 18 -24.30 -25.48 155.90
C ILE A 18 -25.61 -25.67 156.68
N ALA A 19 -26.33 -26.77 156.46
CA ALA A 19 -27.54 -27.10 157.22
C ALA A 19 -27.23 -27.28 158.72
N TYR A 20 -26.11 -27.95 159.04
CA TYR A 20 -25.64 -28.11 160.42
C TYR A 20 -25.28 -26.77 161.07
N LEU A 21 -24.55 -25.89 160.38
CA LEU A 21 -24.26 -24.54 160.89
C LEU A 21 -25.55 -23.72 161.06
N GLY A 22 -26.49 -23.82 160.11
CA GLY A 22 -27.77 -23.14 160.16
C GLY A 22 -28.59 -23.53 161.40
N ASP A 23 -28.73 -24.83 161.68
CA ASP A 23 -29.44 -25.34 162.87
C ASP A 23 -28.72 -24.96 164.18
N LYS A 24 -27.38 -24.97 164.17
CA LYS A 24 -26.59 -24.62 165.36
C LYS A 24 -26.64 -23.14 165.68
N ILE A 25 -26.66 -22.26 164.67
CA ILE A 25 -26.86 -20.83 164.85
C ILE A 25 -28.30 -20.56 165.30
N GLY A 26 -29.29 -21.16 164.64
CA GLY A 26 -30.71 -21.03 164.99
C GLY A 26 -31.02 -21.44 166.42
N SER A 27 -30.56 -22.62 166.85
CA SER A 27 -30.82 -23.15 168.20
C SER A 27 -30.10 -22.36 169.31
N ARG A 28 -28.87 -21.87 169.06
CA ARG A 28 -28.12 -21.04 170.04
C ARG A 28 -28.76 -19.67 170.24
N VAL A 29 -29.30 -19.05 169.19
CA VAL A 29 -30.02 -17.78 169.29
C VAL A 29 -31.34 -17.97 170.05
N GLY A 30 -32.05 -19.08 169.80
CA GLY A 30 -33.30 -19.40 170.48
C GLY A 30 -33.19 -19.55 171.99
N LYS A 31 -32.08 -20.11 172.50
CA LYS A 31 -31.87 -20.34 173.95
C LYS A 31 -31.28 -19.13 174.70
N ARG A 32 -30.54 -18.23 174.03
CA ARG A 32 -29.84 -17.10 174.70
C ARG A 32 -30.65 -15.80 174.83
N LYS A 33 -31.95 -15.78 174.46
CA LYS A 33 -32.82 -14.57 174.49
C LYS A 33 -32.12 -13.31 173.96
N ILE A 34 -31.35 -13.47 172.88
CA ILE A 34 -30.53 -12.39 172.31
C ILE A 34 -31.45 -11.36 171.65
N LYS A 35 -31.32 -10.09 172.04
CA LYS A 35 -31.98 -8.95 171.38
C LYS A 35 -31.03 -8.39 170.33
N LEU A 36 -31.27 -8.68 169.06
CA LEU A 36 -30.58 -8.02 167.93
C LEU A 36 -31.43 -6.82 167.52
N PHE A 37 -30.84 -5.62 167.44
CA PHE A 37 -31.54 -4.38 167.08
C PHE A 37 -32.82 -4.10 167.93
N GLY A 38 -32.79 -4.39 169.23
CA GLY A 38 -33.90 -4.07 170.15
C GLY A 38 -35.17 -4.94 170.01
N LEU A 39 -35.17 -5.94 169.11
CA LEU A 39 -36.33 -6.77 168.81
C LEU A 39 -36.63 -7.80 169.91
N ARG A 40 -37.93 -8.08 170.10
CA ARG A 40 -38.42 -9.12 171.02
C ARG A 40 -37.85 -10.48 170.56
N PRO A 41 -37.28 -11.31 171.46
CA PRO A 41 -36.46 -12.47 171.09
C PRO A 41 -37.05 -13.44 170.05
N LYS A 42 -38.39 -13.54 169.94
CA LYS A 42 -39.07 -14.37 168.95
C LYS A 42 -38.84 -13.92 167.49
N TYR A 43 -38.82 -12.62 167.21
CA TYR A 43 -38.70 -12.08 165.83
C TYR A 43 -37.25 -12.08 165.33
N THR A 44 -36.29 -11.83 166.24
CA THR A 44 -34.85 -11.93 165.94
C THR A 44 -34.48 -13.29 165.38
N SER A 45 -35.05 -14.37 165.93
CA SER A 45 -34.80 -15.72 165.46
C SER A 45 -35.32 -15.94 164.04
N ILE A 46 -36.51 -15.40 163.69
CA ILE A 46 -37.11 -15.55 162.36
C ILE A 46 -36.28 -14.80 161.32
N LEU A 47 -35.85 -13.57 161.62
CA LEU A 47 -35.04 -12.78 160.69
C LEU A 47 -33.71 -13.46 160.38
N ILE A 48 -33.04 -13.99 161.42
CA ILE A 48 -31.79 -14.72 161.24
C ILE A 48 -32.03 -15.93 160.34
N THR A 49 -33.11 -16.70 160.54
CA THR A 49 -33.45 -17.86 159.69
C THR A 49 -33.66 -17.49 158.22
N ILE A 50 -34.33 -16.37 157.93
CA ILE A 50 -34.49 -15.89 156.54
C ILE A 50 -33.14 -15.49 155.95
N LEU A 51 -32.32 -14.77 156.73
CA LEU A 51 -31.01 -14.33 156.29
C LEU A 51 -30.06 -15.51 156.04
N THR A 52 -30.08 -16.55 156.89
CA THR A 52 -29.38 -17.80 156.60
C THR A 52 -29.94 -18.43 155.34
N GLY A 53 -31.26 -18.55 155.17
CA GLY A 53 -31.86 -19.09 153.94
C GLY A 53 -31.34 -18.45 152.65
N ILE A 54 -31.33 -17.10 152.59
CA ILE A 54 -30.77 -16.36 151.44
C ILE A 54 -29.28 -16.61 151.28
N SER A 55 -28.53 -16.65 152.39
CA SER A 55 -27.09 -16.94 152.37
C SER A 55 -26.80 -18.35 151.84
N ILE A 56 -27.63 -19.34 152.19
CA ILE A 56 -27.52 -20.73 151.68
C ILE A 56 -27.73 -20.74 150.17
N SER A 57 -28.79 -20.12 149.67
CA SER A 57 -29.06 -20.04 148.22
C SER A 57 -27.95 -19.31 147.48
N ALA A 58 -27.45 -18.18 148.00
CA ALA A 58 -26.36 -17.41 147.39
C ALA A 58 -25.04 -18.21 147.34
N VAL A 59 -24.70 -18.91 148.43
CA VAL A 59 -23.52 -19.79 148.47
C VAL A 59 -23.68 -20.95 147.50
N THR A 60 -24.86 -21.57 147.44
CA THR A 60 -25.14 -22.70 146.53
C THR A 60 -24.98 -22.28 145.08
N LEU A 61 -25.52 -21.11 144.71
CA LEU A 61 -25.44 -20.56 143.35
C LEU A 61 -24.01 -20.12 143.01
N GLY A 62 -23.29 -19.50 143.95
CA GLY A 62 -21.87 -19.14 143.80
C GLY A 62 -20.96 -20.36 143.61
N VAL A 63 -21.16 -21.40 144.42
CA VAL A 63 -20.42 -22.68 144.31
C VAL A 63 -20.71 -23.36 142.97
N MET A 64 -21.98 -23.41 142.54
CA MET A 64 -22.37 -23.97 141.24
C MET A 64 -21.75 -23.19 140.06
N SER A 65 -21.64 -21.86 140.16
CA SER A 65 -21.02 -21.02 139.13
C SER A 65 -19.51 -21.28 138.96
N VAL A 66 -18.80 -21.56 140.07
CA VAL A 66 -17.38 -21.91 140.02
C VAL A 66 -17.18 -23.32 139.48
N LEU A 67 -17.93 -24.30 140.01
CA LEU A 67 -17.75 -25.71 139.67
C LEU A 67 -18.25 -26.07 138.27
N SER A 68 -19.27 -25.40 137.72
CA SER A 68 -19.91 -25.77 136.44
C SER A 68 -19.68 -24.74 135.35
N GLU A 69 -19.02 -25.14 134.27
CA GLU A 69 -18.95 -24.34 133.05
C GLU A 69 -20.34 -24.13 132.44
N ASN A 70 -21.22 -25.15 132.46
CA ASN A 70 -22.56 -25.04 131.89
C ASN A 70 -23.43 -24.01 132.66
N VAL A 71 -23.34 -23.97 133.99
CA VAL A 71 -24.05 -22.96 134.79
C VAL A 71 -23.42 -21.57 134.60
N ARG A 72 -22.11 -21.47 134.41
CA ARG A 72 -21.41 -20.21 134.09
C ARG A 72 -21.79 -19.67 132.71
N ILE A 73 -21.88 -20.55 131.71
CA ILE A 73 -22.31 -20.20 130.35
C ILE A 73 -23.81 -19.82 130.35
N ALA A 74 -24.65 -20.49 131.12
CA ALA A 74 -26.07 -20.15 131.25
C ALA A 74 -26.32 -18.83 132.03
N LEU A 75 -25.57 -18.57 133.10
CA LEU A 75 -25.70 -17.34 133.90
C LEU A 75 -24.98 -16.12 133.30
N PHE A 76 -23.88 -16.31 132.57
CA PHE A 76 -22.99 -15.21 132.12
C PHE A 76 -22.49 -15.33 130.65
N GLY A 77 -22.74 -16.44 129.95
CA GLY A 77 -22.20 -16.71 128.60
C GLY A 77 -23.19 -16.59 127.43
N MET A 78 -24.48 -16.32 127.71
CA MET A 78 -25.50 -16.09 126.66
C MET A 78 -25.14 -14.94 125.72
N GLU A 79 -24.41 -13.94 126.21
CA GLU A 79 -23.96 -12.80 125.41
C GLU A 79 -22.84 -13.18 124.44
N GLN A 80 -21.87 -14.00 124.86
CA GLN A 80 -20.79 -14.48 124.00
C GLN A 80 -21.28 -15.43 122.90
N LEU A 81 -22.22 -16.32 123.21
CA LEU A 81 -22.78 -17.25 122.22
C LEU A 81 -23.64 -16.50 121.18
N ARG A 82 -24.44 -15.52 121.60
CA ARG A 82 -25.18 -14.63 120.69
C ARG A 82 -24.24 -13.78 119.84
N GLN A 83 -23.14 -13.29 120.40
CA GLN A 83 -22.11 -12.55 119.65
C GLN A 83 -21.43 -13.43 118.61
N GLN A 84 -21.10 -14.69 118.92
CA GLN A 84 -20.52 -15.62 117.94
C GLN A 84 -21.50 -15.97 116.82
N GLN A 85 -22.77 -16.24 117.13
CA GLN A 85 -23.80 -16.48 116.12
C GLN A 85 -23.99 -15.25 115.22
N ALA A 86 -24.09 -14.06 115.82
CA ALA A 86 -24.20 -12.81 115.06
C ALA A 86 -22.97 -12.57 114.17
N ALA A 87 -21.76 -12.83 114.67
CA ALA A 87 -20.53 -12.69 113.88
C ALA A 87 -20.44 -13.72 112.74
N LEU A 88 -20.88 -14.96 112.97
CA LEU A 88 -20.93 -16.01 111.95
C LEU A 88 -22.00 -15.73 110.89
N GLU A 89 -23.18 -15.25 111.29
CA GLU A 89 -24.23 -14.78 110.37
C GLU A 89 -23.72 -13.61 109.53
N GLU A 90 -23.07 -12.63 110.15
CA GLU A 90 -22.47 -11.50 109.44
C GLU A 90 -21.38 -11.96 108.46
N GLN A 91 -20.52 -12.89 108.85
CA GLN A 91 -19.49 -13.44 107.96
C GLN A 91 -20.10 -14.22 106.80
N ARG A 92 -21.14 -15.03 107.04
CA ARG A 92 -21.86 -15.79 106.01
C ARG A 92 -22.56 -14.85 105.04
N ASP A 93 -23.20 -13.80 105.52
CA ASP A 93 -23.86 -12.80 104.69
C ASP A 93 -22.84 -11.98 103.89
N ARG A 94 -21.68 -11.64 104.48
CA ARG A 94 -20.55 -11.04 103.75
C ARG A 94 -20.05 -11.96 102.64
N LEU A 95 -19.82 -13.25 102.91
CA LEU A 95 -19.35 -14.20 101.89
C LEU A 95 -20.38 -14.42 100.78
N LEU A 96 -21.67 -14.50 101.12
CA LEU A 96 -22.73 -14.56 100.11
C LEU A 96 -22.77 -13.30 99.27
N SER A 97 -22.63 -12.13 99.87
CA SER A 97 -22.57 -10.86 99.13
C SER A 97 -21.35 -10.80 98.21
N GLN A 98 -20.18 -11.28 98.66
CA GLN A 98 -18.97 -11.37 97.84
C GLN A 98 -19.13 -12.36 96.69
N ALA A 99 -19.69 -13.55 96.94
CA ALA A 99 -19.94 -14.54 95.90
C ALA A 99 -20.95 -14.03 94.87
N GLN A 100 -21.98 -13.29 95.29
CA GLN A 100 -22.93 -12.63 94.39
C GLN A 100 -22.27 -11.52 93.57
N LEU A 101 -21.44 -10.68 94.19
CA LEU A 101 -20.69 -9.63 93.48
C LEU A 101 -19.72 -10.23 92.47
N LEU A 102 -18.95 -11.24 92.86
CA LEU A 102 -18.03 -11.93 91.96
C LEU A 102 -18.77 -12.67 90.84
N GLY A 103 -19.91 -13.28 91.14
CA GLY A 103 -20.78 -13.90 90.13
C GLY A 103 -21.26 -12.89 89.10
N ARG A 104 -21.67 -11.68 89.54
CA ARG A 104 -22.05 -10.58 88.65
C ARG A 104 -20.87 -10.08 87.82
N GLU A 105 -19.69 -9.91 88.43
CA GLU A 105 -18.49 -9.48 87.72
C GLU A 105 -18.06 -10.52 86.66
N MET A 106 -18.17 -11.81 86.96
CA MET A 106 -17.88 -12.89 86.00
C MET A 106 -18.88 -12.92 84.85
N THR A 107 -20.18 -12.70 85.12
CA THR A 107 -21.18 -12.59 84.04
C THR A 107 -20.92 -11.37 83.16
N GLU A 108 -20.62 -10.22 83.76
CA GLU A 108 -20.29 -8.99 83.02
C GLU A 108 -19.02 -9.16 82.18
N LYS A 109 -17.97 -9.76 82.74
CA LYS A 109 -16.73 -10.06 82.01
C LYS A 109 -16.94 -11.07 80.89
N ASN A 110 -17.73 -12.12 81.11
CA ASN A 110 -18.04 -13.10 80.06
C ASN A 110 -18.88 -12.47 78.94
N GLU A 111 -19.84 -11.61 79.28
CA GLU A 111 -20.59 -10.84 78.27
C GLU A 111 -19.68 -9.91 77.47
N LEU A 112 -18.75 -9.23 78.14
CA LEU A 112 -17.77 -8.35 77.49
C LEU A 112 -16.77 -9.13 76.62
N LEU A 113 -16.34 -10.32 77.04
CA LEU A 113 -15.52 -11.22 76.22
C LEU A 113 -16.28 -11.69 74.99
N ALA A 114 -17.53 -12.13 75.14
CA ALA A 114 -18.37 -12.53 74.01
C ALA A 114 -18.61 -11.37 73.02
N GLN A 115 -18.79 -10.15 73.53
CA GLN A 115 -18.89 -8.96 72.68
C GLN A 115 -17.59 -8.67 71.92
N ASN A 116 -16.43 -8.79 72.59
CA ASN A 116 -15.14 -8.60 71.94
C ASN A 116 -14.83 -9.69 70.91
N GLU A 117 -15.15 -10.96 71.20
CA GLU A 117 -15.01 -12.05 70.24
C GLU A 117 -15.87 -11.80 68.99
N ALA A 118 -17.14 -11.41 69.17
CA ALA A 118 -18.02 -11.05 68.05
C ALA A 118 -17.50 -9.83 67.27
N LEU A 119 -16.92 -8.84 67.95
CA LEU A 119 -16.31 -7.68 67.30
C LEU A 119 -15.06 -8.06 66.50
N LEU A 120 -14.22 -8.95 67.03
CA LEU A 120 -13.03 -9.46 66.34
C LEU A 120 -13.42 -10.26 65.10
N GLU A 121 -14.41 -11.14 65.19
CA GLU A 121 -14.92 -11.90 64.04
C GLU A 121 -15.49 -10.96 62.95
N LEU A 122 -16.21 -9.91 63.36
CA LEU A 122 -16.68 -8.88 62.43
C LEU A 122 -15.51 -8.11 61.78
N GLN A 123 -14.44 -7.82 62.52
CA GLN A 123 -13.25 -7.16 61.97
C GLN A 123 -12.47 -8.06 61.02
N GLU A 124 -12.30 -9.34 61.35
CA GLU A 124 -11.63 -10.32 60.48
C GLU A 124 -12.38 -10.47 59.15
N THR A 125 -13.71 -10.65 59.21
CA THR A 125 -14.54 -10.74 57.98
C THR A 125 -14.49 -9.46 57.14
N GLN A 126 -14.44 -8.28 57.78
CA GLN A 126 -14.25 -7.01 57.08
C GLN A 126 -12.85 -6.89 56.44
N LEU A 127 -11.80 -7.30 57.15
CA LEU A 127 -10.43 -7.29 56.63
C LEU A 127 -10.26 -8.26 55.47
N ASP A 128 -10.86 -9.45 55.54
CA ASP A 128 -10.85 -10.41 54.44
C ASP A 128 -11.59 -9.87 53.22
N GLY A 129 -12.77 -9.27 53.42
CA GLY A 129 -13.51 -8.59 52.36
C GLY A 129 -12.73 -7.44 51.73
N ALA A 130 -12.07 -6.62 52.55
CA ALA A 130 -11.24 -5.50 52.09
C ALA A 130 -9.98 -5.99 51.35
N ASN A 131 -9.34 -7.05 51.83
CA ASN A 131 -8.17 -7.65 51.17
C ASN A 131 -8.53 -8.25 49.81
N GLU A 132 -9.68 -8.91 49.69
CA GLU A 132 -10.12 -9.44 48.40
C GLU A 132 -10.47 -8.31 47.43
N GLN A 133 -11.15 -7.26 47.89
CA GLN A 133 -11.38 -6.06 47.08
C GLN A 133 -10.07 -5.40 46.65
N LEU A 134 -9.09 -5.30 47.54
CA LEU A 134 -7.77 -4.76 47.21
C LEU A 134 -7.08 -5.61 46.15
N ARG A 135 -7.15 -6.94 46.26
CA ARG A 135 -6.57 -7.88 45.29
C ARG A 135 -7.20 -7.70 43.90
N LEU A 136 -8.54 -7.62 43.84
CA LEU A 136 -9.26 -7.37 42.58
C LEU A 136 -8.90 -6.01 41.98
N THR A 137 -8.85 -4.97 42.82
CA THR A 137 -8.49 -3.61 42.37
C THR A 137 -7.06 -3.55 41.83
N LEU A 138 -6.12 -4.27 42.44
CA LEU A 138 -4.74 -4.38 41.96
C LEU A 138 -4.67 -5.10 40.61
N LEU A 139 -5.48 -6.15 40.42
CA LEU A 139 -5.58 -6.85 39.14
C LEU A 139 -6.17 -5.94 38.04
N ASP A 140 -7.24 -5.21 38.35
CA ASP A 140 -7.86 -4.26 37.42
C ASP A 140 -6.87 -3.13 37.04
N LEU A 141 -6.10 -2.64 38.02
CA LEU A 141 -5.07 -1.63 37.79
C LEU A 141 -3.96 -2.14 36.87
N ASP A 142 -3.47 -3.36 37.09
CA ASP A 142 -2.45 -3.99 36.24
C ASP A 142 -2.95 -4.20 34.79
N GLN A 143 -4.20 -4.63 34.64
CA GLN A 143 -4.84 -4.75 33.33
C GLN A 143 -4.99 -3.39 32.64
N ALA A 144 -5.42 -2.36 33.37
CA ALA A 144 -5.57 -1.00 32.84
C ALA A 144 -4.21 -0.39 32.44
N GLN A 145 -3.15 -0.66 33.21
CA GLN A 145 -1.79 -0.24 32.89
C GLN A 145 -1.29 -0.94 31.63
N THR A 146 -1.45 -2.26 31.53
CA THR A 146 -1.06 -3.02 30.34
C THR A 146 -1.80 -2.54 29.09
N ALA A 147 -3.12 -2.33 29.19
CA ALA A 147 -3.93 -1.81 28.10
C ALA A 147 -3.51 -0.40 27.68
N ARG A 148 -3.15 0.47 28.64
CA ARG A 148 -2.61 1.80 28.36
C ARG A 148 -1.27 1.74 27.65
N ASP A 149 -0.37 0.85 28.08
CA ASP A 149 0.95 0.69 27.48
C ASP A 149 0.88 0.11 26.07
N ASP A 150 -0.04 -0.84 25.84
CA ASP A 150 -0.33 -1.37 24.51
C ASP A 150 -0.92 -0.28 23.60
N MET A 151 -1.86 0.52 24.10
CA MET A 151 -2.41 1.66 23.36
C MET A 151 -1.33 2.71 23.06
N GLY A 152 -0.42 2.98 24.01
CA GLY A 152 0.73 3.85 23.80
C GLY A 152 1.61 3.37 22.64
N ARG A 153 1.94 2.07 22.64
CA ARG A 153 2.70 1.45 21.52
C ARG A 153 1.95 1.52 20.19
N GLN A 154 0.63 1.34 20.19
CA GLN A 154 -0.18 1.50 18.98
C GLN A 154 -0.19 2.94 18.47
N LEU A 155 -0.30 3.93 19.36
CA LEU A 155 -0.22 5.34 18.99
C LEU A 155 1.14 5.70 18.41
N ASP A 156 2.23 5.21 18.99
CA ASP A 156 3.57 5.42 18.45
C ASP A 156 3.71 4.83 17.04
N LEU A 157 3.20 3.61 16.81
CA LEU A 157 3.18 3.00 15.48
C LEU A 157 2.35 3.81 14.47
N VAL A 158 1.17 4.27 14.88
CA VAL A 158 0.31 5.11 14.02
C VAL A 158 0.98 6.44 13.71
N GLN A 159 1.67 7.06 14.68
CA GLN A 159 2.39 8.30 14.47
C GLN A 159 3.53 8.13 13.48
N VAL A 160 4.32 7.05 13.59
CA VAL A 160 5.38 6.73 12.63
C VAL A 160 4.80 6.51 11.23
N ALA A 161 3.71 5.76 11.11
CA ALA A 161 3.03 5.53 9.83
C ALA A 161 2.46 6.83 9.23
N TYR A 162 1.94 7.73 10.06
CA TYR A 162 1.44 9.04 9.63
C TYR A 162 2.57 9.95 9.13
N ASP A 163 3.70 9.98 9.84
CA ASP A 163 4.87 10.75 9.43
C ASP A 163 5.44 10.23 8.11
N GLU A 164 5.51 8.90 7.94
CA GLU A 164 5.91 8.26 6.69
C GLU A 164 4.95 8.60 5.55
N ALA A 165 3.64 8.48 5.77
CA ALA A 165 2.63 8.84 4.78
C ALA A 165 2.72 10.31 4.38
N THR A 166 3.01 11.20 5.32
CA THR A 166 3.18 12.64 5.07
C THR A 166 4.43 12.92 4.25
N ARG A 167 5.55 12.23 4.54
CA ARG A 167 6.77 12.31 3.72
C ARG A 167 6.53 11.80 2.30
N ASN A 168 5.88 10.65 2.17
CA ASN A 168 5.54 10.07 0.86
C ASN A 168 4.63 11.01 0.06
N LEU A 169 3.61 11.60 0.70
CA LEU A 169 2.73 12.57 0.05
C LEU A 169 3.50 13.81 -0.43
N THR A 170 4.48 14.28 0.35
CA THR A 170 5.33 15.40 -0.03
C THR A 170 6.23 15.06 -1.21
N SER A 171 6.91 13.91 -1.19
CA SER A 171 7.71 13.40 -2.32
C SER A 171 6.86 13.26 -3.58
N SER A 172 5.68 12.64 -3.48
CA SER A 172 4.79 12.47 -4.63
C SER A 172 4.30 13.81 -5.18
N ARG A 173 4.06 14.82 -4.32
CA ARG A 173 3.70 16.18 -4.78
C ARG A 173 4.85 16.85 -5.53
N GLU A 174 6.08 16.70 -5.06
CA GLU A 174 7.28 17.22 -5.73
C GLU A 174 7.50 16.53 -7.09
N GLU A 175 7.35 15.20 -7.14
CA GLU A 175 7.43 14.42 -8.38
C GLU A 175 6.36 14.84 -9.39
N ILE A 176 5.11 15.03 -8.95
CA ILE A 176 4.03 15.52 -9.82
C ILE A 176 4.36 16.91 -10.36
N ALA A 177 4.89 17.81 -9.55
CA ALA A 177 5.28 19.15 -9.99
C ALA A 177 6.40 19.09 -11.05
N ALA A 178 7.42 18.24 -10.84
CA ALA A 178 8.51 18.03 -11.79
C ALA A 178 8.03 17.37 -13.10
N LEU A 179 7.07 16.45 -13.02
CA LEU A 179 6.43 15.81 -14.17
C LEU A 179 5.61 16.80 -14.99
N GLU A 180 4.82 17.66 -14.35
CA GLU A 180 4.05 18.70 -15.04
C GLU A 180 4.99 19.73 -15.72
N GLU A 181 6.10 20.11 -15.09
CA GLU A 181 7.12 20.95 -15.74
C GLU A 181 7.73 20.26 -16.97
N THR A 182 8.09 18.98 -16.82
CA THR A 182 8.66 18.17 -17.91
C THR A 182 7.67 18.03 -19.06
N LYS A 183 6.40 17.78 -18.75
CA LYS A 183 5.31 17.70 -19.73
C LYS A 183 5.12 19.04 -20.44
N ALA A 184 5.08 20.16 -19.72
CA ALA A 184 4.98 21.49 -20.31
C ALA A 184 6.17 21.78 -21.25
N ARG A 185 7.39 21.38 -20.87
CA ARG A 185 8.59 21.48 -21.73
C ARG A 185 8.46 20.62 -22.97
N LEU A 186 8.05 19.36 -22.83
CA LEU A 186 7.84 18.45 -23.96
C LEU A 186 6.76 18.97 -24.91
N THR A 187 5.64 19.48 -24.39
CA THR A 187 4.59 20.09 -25.21
C THR A 187 5.12 21.28 -26.00
N LYS A 188 5.91 22.16 -25.38
CA LYS A 188 6.59 23.27 -26.10
C LYS A 188 7.54 22.75 -27.19
N THR A 189 8.33 21.71 -26.90
CA THR A 189 9.22 21.11 -27.89
C THR A 189 8.45 20.51 -29.06
N VAL A 190 7.35 19.80 -28.80
CA VAL A 190 6.49 19.24 -29.85
C VAL A 190 5.88 20.35 -30.71
N GLN A 191 5.40 21.44 -30.10
CA GLN A 191 4.88 22.59 -30.85
C GLN A 191 5.97 23.22 -31.74
N ALA A 192 7.17 23.43 -31.20
CA ALA A 192 8.30 23.97 -31.96
C ALA A 192 8.72 23.05 -33.12
N LEU A 193 8.68 21.72 -32.91
CA LEU A 193 8.94 20.74 -33.96
C LEU A 193 7.85 20.73 -35.04
N ASP A 194 6.59 20.88 -34.67
CA ASP A 194 5.47 20.96 -35.62
C ASP A 194 5.56 22.23 -36.49
N GLU A 195 5.88 23.38 -35.88
CA GLU A 195 6.15 24.62 -36.62
C GLU A 195 7.34 24.46 -37.57
N ARG A 196 8.44 23.84 -37.11
CA ARG A 196 9.62 23.58 -37.94
C ARG A 196 9.32 22.62 -39.09
N ASN A 197 8.51 21.59 -38.86
CA ASN A 197 8.06 20.68 -39.91
C ASN A 197 7.17 21.37 -40.94
N LYS A 198 6.26 22.25 -40.52
CA LYS A 198 5.46 23.07 -41.45
C LYS A 198 6.34 23.96 -42.33
N LEU A 199 7.31 24.64 -41.72
CA LEU A 199 8.28 25.47 -42.46
C LEU A 199 9.15 24.64 -43.42
N LEU A 200 9.64 23.48 -42.97
CA LEU A 200 10.39 22.54 -43.82
C LEU A 200 9.54 22.07 -44.99
N ASN A 201 8.32 21.61 -44.75
CA ASN A 201 7.42 21.15 -45.81
C ASN A 201 7.12 22.26 -46.82
N GLN A 202 6.88 23.49 -46.36
CA GLN A 202 6.71 24.65 -47.24
C GLN A 202 7.97 24.91 -48.07
N SER A 203 9.15 24.89 -47.44
CA SER A 203 10.42 25.07 -48.15
C SER A 203 10.71 23.95 -49.16
N VAL A 204 10.37 22.69 -48.84
CA VAL A 204 10.49 21.55 -49.74
C VAL A 204 9.52 21.69 -50.91
N THR A 205 8.27 22.11 -50.69
CA THR A 205 7.34 22.36 -51.80
C THR A 205 7.85 23.46 -52.73
N THR A 206 8.39 24.55 -52.18
CA THR A 206 8.99 25.64 -52.98
C THR A 206 10.23 25.18 -53.76
N ILE A 207 11.03 24.26 -53.19
CA ILE A 207 12.20 23.69 -53.88
C ILE A 207 11.79 22.67 -54.95
N ARG A 208 10.76 21.85 -54.72
CA ARG A 208 10.23 20.89 -55.71
C ARG A 208 9.70 21.57 -56.97
N GLU A 209 9.22 22.82 -56.86
CA GLU A 209 8.78 23.62 -58.01
C GLU A 209 9.95 24.21 -58.82
N GLY A 210 11.18 24.20 -58.29
CA GLY A 210 12.32 24.96 -58.84
C GLY A 210 13.14 24.30 -59.94
N THR A 211 13.35 22.98 -59.96
CA THR A 211 14.19 22.31 -60.99
C THR A 211 13.92 20.80 -61.07
N VAL A 212 12.98 20.37 -61.92
CA VAL A 212 12.83 18.96 -62.30
C VAL A 212 13.92 18.62 -63.33
N LEU A 213 14.74 17.60 -63.06
CA LEU A 213 15.86 17.20 -63.91
C LEU A 213 15.42 16.23 -65.01
N PHE A 214 14.61 15.24 -64.64
CA PHE A 214 13.97 14.32 -65.57
C PHE A 214 12.52 14.12 -65.16
N ARG A 215 11.63 14.06 -66.14
CA ARG A 215 10.21 13.81 -65.92
C ARG A 215 9.94 12.32 -65.88
N VAL A 216 8.88 11.92 -65.19
CA VAL A 216 8.40 10.53 -65.22
C VAL A 216 8.21 10.04 -66.66
N GLY A 217 8.75 8.88 -66.99
CA GLY A 217 8.71 8.28 -68.34
C GLY A 217 9.82 8.74 -69.30
N GLU A 218 10.61 9.75 -68.93
CA GLU A 218 11.75 10.20 -69.74
C GLU A 218 12.81 9.09 -69.87
N VAL A 219 13.38 8.93 -71.07
CA VAL A 219 14.45 7.95 -71.31
C VAL A 219 15.77 8.52 -70.82
N LEU A 220 16.35 7.89 -69.80
CA LEU A 220 17.65 8.28 -69.24
C LEU A 220 18.79 7.75 -70.10
N SER A 221 18.67 6.50 -70.57
CA SER A 221 19.65 5.88 -71.45
C SER A 221 19.08 4.63 -72.13
N SER A 222 19.71 4.24 -73.23
CA SER A 222 19.45 2.99 -73.94
C SER A 222 20.78 2.31 -74.25
N ALA A 223 20.89 1.02 -73.95
CA ALA A 223 22.10 0.23 -74.17
C ALA A 223 21.75 -1.10 -74.84
N VAL A 224 22.62 -1.57 -75.74
CA VAL A 224 22.50 -2.89 -76.36
C VAL A 224 23.34 -3.88 -75.56
N LEU A 225 22.69 -4.90 -75.01
CA LEU A 225 23.32 -5.94 -74.21
C LEU A 225 23.18 -7.31 -74.89
N PRO A 226 24.21 -8.18 -74.80
CA PRO A 226 24.08 -9.55 -75.25
C PRO A 226 23.10 -10.33 -74.36
N SER A 227 22.26 -11.16 -74.97
CA SER A 227 21.35 -12.09 -74.30
C SER A 227 21.86 -13.53 -74.39
N GLY A 228 21.35 -14.40 -73.52
CA GLY A 228 21.72 -15.83 -73.49
C GLY A 228 23.06 -16.13 -72.81
N GLU A 229 23.65 -15.15 -72.12
CA GLU A 229 24.83 -15.33 -71.28
C GLU A 229 24.45 -15.76 -69.86
N SER A 230 25.43 -16.18 -69.06
CA SER A 230 25.19 -16.55 -67.65
C SER A 230 24.59 -15.38 -66.85
N GLU A 231 23.79 -15.68 -65.83
CA GLU A 231 23.20 -14.64 -64.97
C GLU A 231 24.26 -13.77 -64.30
N ALA A 232 25.43 -14.33 -63.97
CA ALA A 232 26.55 -13.58 -63.40
C ALA A 232 27.12 -12.55 -64.39
N ALA A 233 27.36 -12.95 -65.64
CA ALA A 233 27.85 -12.04 -66.68
C ALA A 233 26.82 -10.96 -67.04
N THR A 234 25.55 -11.35 -67.14
CA THR A 234 24.42 -10.43 -67.40
C THR A 234 24.27 -9.40 -66.27
N ARG A 235 24.37 -9.83 -65.01
CA ARG A 235 24.33 -8.95 -63.83
C ARG A 235 25.46 -7.93 -63.83
N GLU A 236 26.68 -8.35 -64.19
CA GLU A 236 27.84 -7.45 -64.28
C GLU A 236 27.64 -6.38 -65.38
N LYS A 237 27.18 -6.81 -66.57
CA LYS A 237 26.92 -5.91 -67.69
C LYS A 237 25.79 -4.92 -67.40
N LEU A 238 24.69 -5.38 -66.81
CA LEU A 238 23.58 -4.50 -66.42
C LEU A 238 24.01 -3.49 -65.36
N SER A 239 24.81 -3.92 -64.37
CA SER A 239 25.38 -3.04 -63.35
C SER A 239 26.31 -1.99 -63.97
N SER A 240 27.10 -2.37 -64.99
CA SER A 240 27.95 -1.44 -65.73
C SER A 240 27.13 -0.35 -66.43
N VAL A 241 26.02 -0.72 -67.09
CA VAL A 241 25.08 0.24 -67.71
C VAL A 241 24.51 1.19 -66.65
N MET A 242 24.05 0.68 -65.51
CA MET A 242 23.52 1.53 -64.42
C MET A 242 24.57 2.49 -63.89
N ASN A 243 25.82 2.05 -63.73
CA ASN A 243 26.92 2.90 -63.28
C ASN A 243 27.31 3.97 -64.30
N GLN A 244 27.22 3.67 -65.60
CA GLN A 244 27.42 4.65 -66.67
C GLN A 244 26.34 5.73 -66.64
N ILE A 245 25.08 5.34 -66.47
CA ILE A 245 23.97 6.29 -66.36
C ILE A 245 24.14 7.15 -65.10
N ASN A 246 24.45 6.53 -63.96
CA ASN A 246 24.72 7.23 -62.71
C ASN A 246 25.87 8.25 -62.87
N THR A 247 26.91 7.89 -63.62
CA THR A 247 28.04 8.79 -63.95
C THR A 247 27.62 9.94 -64.87
N GLY A 248 26.81 9.68 -65.90
CA GLY A 248 26.29 10.71 -66.79
C GLY A 248 25.42 11.73 -66.06
N ILE A 249 24.52 11.26 -65.20
CA ILE A 249 23.68 12.11 -64.35
C ILE A 249 24.55 12.92 -63.37
N ARG A 250 25.54 12.28 -62.71
CA ARG A 250 26.47 12.97 -61.81
C ARG A 250 27.21 14.12 -62.48
N LEU A 251 27.71 13.89 -63.71
CA LEU A 251 28.42 14.92 -64.50
C LEU A 251 27.48 16.05 -64.92
N HIS A 252 26.26 15.73 -65.35
CA HIS A 252 25.25 16.73 -65.71
C HIS A 252 24.87 17.61 -64.51
N LEU A 253 24.92 17.05 -63.30
CA LEU A 253 24.58 17.73 -62.05
C LEU A 253 25.76 18.42 -61.35
N GLY A 254 26.99 18.29 -61.86
CA GLY A 254 28.17 18.88 -61.24
C GLY A 254 28.50 18.33 -59.84
N ILE A 255 28.06 17.11 -59.53
CA ILE A 255 28.33 16.46 -58.23
C ILE A 255 29.77 15.93 -58.20
N THR A 256 30.54 16.38 -57.21
CA THR A 256 31.98 16.05 -57.05
C THR A 256 32.26 14.77 -56.26
N ASP A 257 31.25 14.20 -55.59
CA ASP A 257 31.37 12.94 -54.87
C ASP A 257 31.32 11.75 -55.84
N ASP A 258 32.42 11.01 -55.95
CA ASP A 258 32.59 9.87 -56.84
C ASP A 258 31.80 8.63 -56.39
N LYS A 259 31.38 8.59 -55.12
CA LYS A 259 30.62 7.47 -54.53
C LYS A 259 29.12 7.73 -54.45
N ALA A 260 28.64 8.89 -54.89
CA ALA A 260 27.22 9.20 -54.90
C ALA A 260 26.47 8.25 -55.85
N VAL A 261 25.66 7.36 -55.26
CA VAL A 261 24.68 6.56 -55.99
C VAL A 261 23.40 7.38 -56.06
N LEU A 262 23.12 7.95 -57.23
CA LEU A 262 21.94 8.76 -57.47
C LEU A 262 20.82 7.93 -58.08
N LEU A 263 21.14 6.84 -58.77
CA LEU A 263 20.20 6.01 -59.51
C LEU A 263 19.86 4.73 -58.74
N TYR A 264 18.56 4.48 -58.56
CA TYR A 264 18.03 3.35 -57.80
C TYR A 264 17.05 2.55 -58.65
N ILE A 265 17.30 1.25 -58.75
CA ILE A 265 16.41 0.25 -59.33
C ILE A 265 15.98 -0.71 -58.23
N SER A 266 14.71 -1.14 -58.23
CA SER A 266 14.26 -2.14 -57.26
C SER A 266 14.99 -3.47 -57.50
N GLN A 267 15.32 -4.18 -56.41
CA GLN A 267 16.01 -5.47 -56.52
C GLN A 267 15.19 -6.49 -57.32
N GLU A 268 13.87 -6.49 -57.12
CA GLU A 268 12.94 -7.36 -57.85
C GLU A 268 12.97 -7.09 -59.36
N GLU A 269 12.92 -5.83 -59.78
CA GLU A 269 12.99 -5.45 -61.20
C GLU A 269 14.37 -5.76 -61.79
N PHE A 270 15.44 -5.49 -61.05
CA PHE A 270 16.80 -5.80 -61.49
C PHE A 270 16.99 -7.31 -61.72
N ASP A 271 16.60 -8.15 -60.77
CA ASP A 271 16.72 -9.59 -60.88
C ASP A 271 15.79 -10.16 -61.97
N ALA A 272 14.61 -9.58 -62.16
CA ALA A 272 13.70 -9.94 -63.26
C ALA A 272 14.32 -9.66 -64.63
N VAL A 273 14.97 -8.50 -64.82
CA VAL A 273 15.65 -8.13 -66.07
C VAL A 273 16.85 -9.04 -66.33
N VAL A 274 17.65 -9.35 -65.30
CA VAL A 274 18.78 -10.29 -65.42
C VAL A 274 18.29 -11.66 -65.89
N LYS A 275 17.21 -12.16 -65.29
CA LYS A 275 16.60 -13.43 -65.67
C LYS A 275 16.03 -13.40 -67.08
N GLN A 276 15.39 -12.29 -67.47
CA GLN A 276 14.84 -12.12 -68.82
C GLN A 276 15.96 -12.11 -69.88
N LEU A 277 17.09 -11.47 -69.62
CA LEU A 277 18.23 -11.41 -70.53
C LEU A 277 19.02 -12.72 -70.60
N SER A 278 19.15 -13.46 -69.49
CA SER A 278 19.86 -14.74 -69.44
C SER A 278 19.06 -15.88 -70.09
N GLN A 279 17.73 -15.87 -69.95
CA GLN A 279 16.84 -16.89 -70.52
C GLN A 279 16.43 -16.61 -71.97
N ALA A 280 16.68 -15.40 -72.46
CA ALA A 280 16.43 -15.06 -73.86
C ALA A 280 17.42 -15.78 -74.80
N GLU A 281 16.99 -16.02 -76.04
CA GLU A 281 17.85 -16.57 -77.08
C GLU A 281 19.14 -15.75 -77.24
N THR A 282 20.25 -16.43 -77.54
CA THR A 282 21.55 -15.79 -77.73
C THR A 282 21.46 -14.76 -78.85
N GLY A 283 21.75 -13.50 -78.53
CA GLY A 283 21.54 -12.40 -79.46
C GLY A 283 21.84 -11.05 -78.82
N GLN A 284 21.31 -9.99 -79.41
CA GLN A 284 21.40 -8.63 -78.88
C GLN A 284 20.02 -8.12 -78.49
N LYS A 285 19.89 -7.66 -77.26
CA LYS A 285 18.68 -7.04 -76.73
C LYS A 285 18.94 -5.58 -76.40
N LEU A 286 17.94 -4.75 -76.63
CA LEU A 286 17.94 -3.35 -76.26
C LEU A 286 17.41 -3.23 -74.83
N VAL A 287 18.17 -2.59 -73.96
CA VAL A 287 17.77 -2.24 -72.60
C VAL A 287 17.56 -0.74 -72.54
N ARG A 288 16.34 -0.33 -72.22
CA ARG A 288 15.96 1.07 -72.08
C ARG A 288 15.70 1.37 -70.61
N VAL A 289 16.34 2.41 -70.09
CA VAL A 289 16.19 2.87 -68.71
C VAL A 289 15.41 4.18 -68.72
N THR A 290 14.27 4.20 -68.03
CA THR A 290 13.37 5.36 -67.94
C THR A 290 13.21 5.81 -66.50
N ALA A 291 12.86 7.08 -66.30
CA ALA A 291 12.55 7.60 -64.97
C ALA A 291 11.21 7.04 -64.46
N ALA A 292 11.21 6.42 -63.28
CA ALA A 292 10.01 5.88 -62.62
C ALA A 292 9.15 6.99 -61.96
N GLY A 293 9.74 8.15 -61.71
CA GLY A 293 9.09 9.33 -61.15
C GLY A 293 9.84 10.60 -61.57
N ASN A 294 9.38 11.76 -61.11
CA ASN A 294 10.09 13.01 -61.33
C ASN A 294 11.40 12.99 -60.54
N ILE A 295 12.53 13.10 -61.23
CA ILE A 295 13.86 13.11 -60.61
C ILE A 295 14.22 14.56 -60.29
N ILE A 296 14.47 14.84 -59.01
CA ILE A 296 14.78 16.16 -58.48
C ILE A 296 16.18 16.11 -57.84
N LEU A 297 16.89 17.23 -57.87
CA LEU A 297 18.21 17.34 -57.27
C LEU A 297 18.16 17.00 -55.77
N GLY A 298 18.94 16.00 -55.35
CA GLY A 298 19.09 15.61 -53.94
C GLY A 298 18.27 14.40 -53.50
N GLU A 299 17.37 13.88 -54.33
CA GLU A 299 16.63 12.63 -54.06
C GLU A 299 17.18 11.46 -54.91
N PRO A 300 17.11 10.22 -54.39
CA PRO A 300 17.28 9.00 -55.18
C PRO A 300 16.41 8.98 -56.45
N ALA A 301 17.04 8.93 -57.62
CA ALA A 301 16.40 8.77 -58.91
C ALA A 301 15.94 7.33 -59.10
N LEU A 302 14.64 7.08 -58.90
CA LEU A 302 14.03 5.80 -59.18
C LEU A 302 13.88 5.58 -60.69
N VAL A 303 14.26 4.40 -61.18
CA VAL A 303 14.22 4.06 -62.60
C VAL A 303 13.50 2.76 -62.89
N HIS A 304 12.95 2.68 -64.10
CA HIS A 304 12.43 1.45 -64.68
C HIS A 304 13.30 0.98 -65.83
N VAL A 305 13.35 -0.34 -66.02
CA VAL A 305 14.17 -0.99 -67.03
C VAL A 305 13.32 -1.92 -67.88
N ALA A 306 13.26 -1.60 -69.17
CA ALA A 306 12.53 -2.41 -70.14
C ALA A 306 13.49 -3.04 -71.15
N VAL A 307 13.26 -4.31 -71.47
CA VAL A 307 14.05 -5.08 -72.42
C VAL A 307 13.26 -5.30 -73.70
N TYR A 308 13.85 -4.96 -74.84
CA TYR A 308 13.30 -5.10 -76.17
C TYR A 308 14.24 -5.89 -77.09
N THR A 309 13.70 -6.45 -78.17
CA THR A 309 14.55 -7.08 -79.20
C THR A 309 15.21 -5.99 -80.05
N ASN A 310 16.53 -6.06 -80.25
CA ASN A 310 17.25 -5.08 -81.06
C ASN A 310 17.30 -5.54 -82.52
N ASN A 311 16.33 -5.10 -83.33
CA ASN A 311 16.27 -5.41 -84.75
C ASN A 311 16.72 -4.20 -85.59
N LEU A 312 17.37 -4.47 -86.72
CA LEU A 312 17.58 -3.45 -87.76
C LEU A 312 16.25 -3.29 -88.50
N ILE A 313 15.64 -2.10 -88.39
CA ILE A 313 14.30 -1.83 -88.92
C ILE A 313 14.39 -1.20 -90.32
N TYR A 314 15.36 -0.30 -90.53
CA TYR A 314 15.60 0.33 -91.83
C TYR A 314 17.10 0.35 -92.13
N HIS A 315 17.47 0.11 -93.38
CA HIS A 315 18.78 0.42 -93.93
C HIS A 315 18.87 1.87 -94.38
N ARG A 316 20.10 2.40 -94.43
CA ARG A 316 20.38 3.69 -95.04
C ARG A 316 19.88 3.72 -96.48
N GLY A 317 19.02 4.70 -96.78
CA GLY A 317 18.41 4.88 -98.10
C GLY A 317 17.03 4.21 -98.26
N ASP A 318 16.55 3.49 -97.24
CA ASP A 318 15.22 2.88 -97.30
C ASP A 318 14.12 3.95 -97.25
N VAL A 319 13.09 3.77 -98.08
CA VAL A 319 11.89 4.60 -98.05
C VAL A 319 11.00 4.09 -96.91
N VAL A 320 10.90 4.89 -95.85
CA VAL A 320 10.07 4.62 -94.67
C VAL A 320 8.59 4.71 -95.02
N PHE A 321 8.22 5.77 -95.73
CA PHE A 321 6.86 6.05 -96.17
C PHE A 321 6.88 6.94 -97.42
N GLU A 322 5.92 6.72 -98.31
CA GLU A 322 5.68 7.49 -99.53
C GLU A 322 4.21 7.90 -99.57
N GLU A 323 3.96 9.17 -99.91
CA GLU A 323 2.62 9.72 -100.06
C GLU A 323 2.54 10.58 -101.33
N ARG A 324 1.47 10.39 -102.11
CA ARG A 324 1.16 11.24 -103.26
C ARG A 324 0.15 12.29 -102.83
N ILE A 325 0.46 13.55 -103.13
CA ILE A 325 -0.39 14.70 -102.77
C ILE A 325 -0.87 15.36 -104.07
N ASP A 326 -2.18 15.50 -104.17
CA ASP A 326 -2.81 16.13 -105.33
C ASP A 326 -2.62 17.65 -105.30
N SER A 327 -2.52 18.26 -106.48
CA SER A 327 -2.30 19.71 -106.60
C SER A 327 -3.38 20.56 -105.92
N SER A 328 -4.62 20.06 -105.80
CA SER A 328 -5.72 20.72 -105.08
C SER A 328 -5.54 20.72 -103.57
N GLU A 329 -4.84 19.75 -103.01
CA GLU A 329 -4.61 19.59 -101.56
C GLU A 329 -3.42 20.43 -101.07
N ILE A 330 -2.57 20.87 -101.99
CA ILE A 330 -1.41 21.73 -101.71
C ILE A 330 -1.83 23.21 -101.54
N GLN A 331 -2.93 23.62 -102.19
CA GLN A 331 -3.33 25.03 -102.28
C GLN A 331 -3.73 25.60 -100.91
N GLY A 332 -2.80 26.31 -100.26
CA GLY A 332 -2.99 26.94 -98.96
C GLY A 332 -2.86 26.02 -97.74
N GLN A 333 -2.47 24.75 -97.93
CA GLN A 333 -2.40 23.74 -96.85
C GLN A 333 -1.08 22.94 -96.80
N ALA A 334 -0.01 23.40 -97.46
CA ALA A 334 1.27 22.69 -97.50
C ALA A 334 1.86 22.35 -96.11
N GLU A 335 1.69 23.23 -95.12
CA GLU A 335 2.12 23.00 -93.73
C GLU A 335 1.38 21.80 -93.10
N TYR A 336 0.06 21.73 -93.30
CA TYR A 336 -0.76 20.63 -92.81
C TYR A 336 -0.34 19.31 -93.46
N GLN A 337 -0.10 19.32 -94.77
CA GLN A 337 0.33 18.13 -95.51
C GLN A 337 1.67 17.59 -95.02
N VAL A 338 2.64 18.46 -94.72
CA VAL A 338 3.93 18.02 -94.15
C VAL A 338 3.75 17.42 -92.76
N ILE A 339 2.91 18.00 -91.90
CA ILE A 339 2.63 17.45 -90.56
C ILE A 339 1.91 16.11 -90.67
N HIS A 340 0.91 16.00 -91.53
CA HIS A 340 0.17 14.76 -91.80
C HIS A 340 1.10 13.66 -92.29
N PHE A 341 1.95 13.99 -93.27
CA PHE A 341 2.98 13.09 -93.79
C PHE A 341 3.92 12.60 -92.68
N LEU A 342 4.45 13.51 -91.84
CA LEU A 342 5.32 13.15 -90.73
C LEU A 342 4.61 12.30 -89.67
N HIS A 343 3.32 12.54 -89.44
CA HIS A 343 2.50 11.70 -88.57
C HIS A 343 2.38 10.28 -89.13
N ASN A 344 2.16 10.13 -90.43
CA ASN A 344 2.09 8.83 -91.10
C ASN A 344 3.45 8.11 -91.12
N VAL A 345 4.55 8.84 -91.35
CA VAL A 345 5.91 8.32 -91.21
C VAL A 345 6.14 7.77 -89.81
N ASN A 346 5.74 8.52 -88.76
CA ASN A 346 5.87 8.08 -87.37
C ASN A 346 5.04 6.81 -87.10
N GLN A 347 3.77 6.77 -87.52
CA GLN A 347 2.92 5.58 -87.36
C GLN A 347 3.50 4.36 -88.09
N LYS A 348 3.97 4.55 -89.34
CA LYS A 348 4.56 3.47 -90.15
C LYS A 348 5.83 2.91 -89.52
N ALA A 349 6.71 3.79 -89.02
CA ALA A 349 7.92 3.40 -88.33
C ALA A 349 7.64 2.67 -87.02
N GLN A 350 6.66 3.11 -86.23
CA GLN A 350 6.24 2.39 -85.02
C GLN A 350 5.69 1.00 -85.34
N ALA A 351 4.84 0.90 -86.37
CA ALA A 351 4.30 -0.38 -86.82
C ALA A 351 5.39 -1.33 -87.35
N ALA A 352 6.47 -0.79 -87.91
CA ALA A 352 7.65 -1.57 -88.33
C ALA A 352 8.52 -2.05 -87.16
N GLY A 353 8.29 -1.53 -85.94
CA GLY A 353 8.98 -1.95 -84.73
C GLY A 353 9.97 -0.93 -84.16
N LEU A 354 9.93 0.34 -84.59
CA LEU A 354 10.66 1.41 -83.90
C LEU A 354 9.95 1.78 -82.60
N LEU A 355 10.71 1.91 -81.51
CA LEU A 355 10.16 2.32 -80.22
C LEU A 355 10.00 3.84 -80.17
N PRO A 356 8.78 4.36 -79.93
CA PRO A 356 8.61 5.78 -79.73
C PRO A 356 9.27 6.24 -78.44
N ASP A 357 9.56 7.54 -78.39
CA ASP A 357 9.87 8.22 -77.14
C ASP A 357 8.60 8.23 -76.24
N PRO A 358 8.67 7.78 -74.97
CA PRO A 358 7.50 7.65 -74.11
C PRO A 358 6.82 8.97 -73.74
N LEU A 359 7.52 10.11 -73.83
CA LEU A 359 6.96 11.43 -73.52
C LEU A 359 6.29 12.07 -74.73
N THR A 360 6.92 11.96 -75.90
CA THR A 360 6.48 12.66 -77.12
C THR A 360 5.70 11.78 -78.08
N GLY A 361 5.82 10.46 -77.97
CA GLY A 361 5.23 9.50 -78.92
C GLY A 361 5.91 9.50 -80.29
N ASN A 362 7.05 10.19 -80.45
CA ASN A 362 7.75 10.32 -81.71
C ASN A 362 8.92 9.35 -81.80
N VAL A 363 9.18 8.83 -83.00
CA VAL A 363 10.31 7.93 -83.28
C VAL A 363 11.58 8.63 -83.78
N GLY A 364 11.51 9.94 -84.02
CA GLY A 364 12.60 10.76 -84.53
C GLY A 364 12.30 12.24 -84.40
N ALA A 365 13.28 13.09 -84.71
CA ALA A 365 13.14 14.54 -84.66
C ALA A 365 13.52 15.15 -86.02
N LEU A 366 12.66 16.03 -86.53
CA LEU A 366 12.94 16.84 -87.71
C LEU A 366 13.28 18.27 -87.27
N THR A 367 14.42 18.80 -87.72
CA THR A 367 14.78 20.19 -87.43
C THR A 367 13.83 21.16 -88.13
N ALA A 368 13.55 22.30 -87.51
CA ALA A 368 12.71 23.35 -88.12
C ALA A 368 13.21 23.77 -89.52
N ALA A 369 14.53 23.87 -89.72
CA ALA A 369 15.12 24.18 -91.02
C ALA A 369 14.73 23.17 -92.10
N LYS A 370 14.95 21.86 -91.86
CA LYS A 370 14.51 20.78 -92.77
C LYS A 370 13.01 20.86 -93.06
N MET A 371 12.18 21.14 -92.06
CA MET A 371 10.72 21.26 -92.24
C MET A 371 10.34 22.45 -93.14
N PHE A 372 10.93 23.63 -92.90
CA PHE A 372 10.69 24.82 -93.73
C PHE A 372 11.13 24.61 -95.18
N ASP A 373 12.28 23.97 -95.39
CA ASP A 373 12.78 23.65 -96.73
C ASP A 373 11.84 22.71 -97.47
N THR A 374 11.29 21.69 -96.80
CA THR A 374 10.28 20.79 -97.39
C THR A 374 9.02 21.55 -97.79
N ILE A 375 8.49 22.41 -96.90
CA ILE A 375 7.29 23.22 -97.20
C ILE A 375 7.53 24.14 -98.40
N ALA A 376 8.70 24.78 -98.47
CA ALA A 376 9.08 25.67 -99.58
C ALA A 376 9.15 24.92 -100.92
N ARG A 377 9.72 23.70 -100.93
CA ARG A 377 9.81 22.86 -102.13
C ARG A 377 8.43 22.40 -102.62
N ILE A 378 7.52 22.05 -101.71
CA ILE A 378 6.13 21.68 -102.05
C ILE A 378 5.40 22.88 -102.64
N LYS A 379 5.52 24.07 -102.03
CA LYS A 379 4.89 25.31 -102.55
C LYS A 379 5.44 25.72 -103.92
N GLY A 380 6.72 25.46 -104.20
CA GLY A 380 7.33 25.76 -105.50
C GLY A 380 6.87 24.84 -106.65
N ALA A 381 6.17 23.74 -106.36
CA ALA A 381 5.67 22.77 -107.33
C ALA A 381 4.21 23.07 -107.76
N GLU A 382 3.85 24.36 -107.91
CA GLU A 382 2.48 24.80 -108.20
C GLU A 382 1.85 24.11 -109.42
N GLY A 383 0.65 23.55 -109.25
CA GLY A 383 -0.14 22.92 -110.31
C GLY A 383 0.31 21.51 -110.73
N ARG A 384 1.19 20.85 -109.96
CA ARG A 384 1.66 19.47 -110.21
C ARG A 384 1.33 18.55 -109.04
N HIS A 385 1.29 17.24 -109.31
CA HIS A 385 1.23 16.23 -108.26
C HIS A 385 2.60 16.13 -107.61
N VAL A 386 2.64 16.08 -106.28
CA VAL A 386 3.89 15.98 -105.51
C VAL A 386 3.96 14.61 -104.84
N ILE A 387 5.09 13.95 -104.96
CA ILE A 387 5.39 12.72 -104.24
C ILE A 387 6.37 13.04 -103.11
N LEU A 388 5.95 12.81 -101.87
CA LEU A 388 6.81 12.92 -100.71
C LEU A 388 7.35 11.55 -100.34
N ARG A 389 8.67 11.44 -100.19
CA ARG A 389 9.33 10.22 -99.71
C ARG A 389 10.17 10.54 -98.48
N ALA A 390 9.94 9.79 -97.40
CA ALA A 390 10.76 9.84 -96.21
C ALA A 390 11.81 8.75 -96.31
N ILE A 391 13.07 9.14 -96.43
CA ILE A 391 14.19 8.24 -96.64
C ILE A 391 15.05 8.19 -95.38
N ALA A 392 15.35 7.00 -94.87
CA ALA A 392 16.23 6.82 -93.73
C ALA A 392 17.65 7.31 -94.06
N ALA A 393 18.16 8.27 -93.29
CA ALA A 393 19.48 8.86 -93.53
C ALA A 393 20.64 7.92 -93.14
N ALA A 394 20.38 6.96 -92.26
CA ALA A 394 21.31 5.96 -91.74
C ALA A 394 20.56 4.66 -91.43
N ASP A 395 21.30 3.60 -91.09
CA ASP A 395 20.72 2.37 -90.55
C ASP A 395 20.03 2.66 -89.21
N VAL A 396 18.78 2.22 -89.07
CA VAL A 396 17.94 2.52 -87.90
C VAL A 396 17.51 1.24 -87.22
N TYR A 397 17.86 1.13 -85.94
CA TYR A 397 17.49 0.00 -85.09
C TYR A 397 16.26 0.33 -84.24
N THR A 398 15.71 -0.69 -83.57
CA THR A 398 14.54 -0.59 -82.68
C THR A 398 14.58 0.58 -81.69
N ALA A 399 15.77 1.00 -81.23
CA ALA A 399 15.93 2.12 -80.30
C ALA A 399 15.60 3.50 -80.89
N GLY A 400 15.71 3.66 -82.21
CA GLY A 400 15.77 4.96 -82.87
C GLY A 400 17.05 5.74 -82.52
N PRO A 401 17.09 7.06 -82.76
CA PRO A 401 16.06 7.85 -83.43
C PRO A 401 16.05 7.61 -84.95
N LEU A 402 14.89 7.79 -85.57
CA LEU A 402 14.72 7.81 -87.01
C LEU A 402 15.09 9.19 -87.56
N ASP A 403 16.30 9.33 -88.09
CA ASP A 403 16.66 10.51 -88.89
C ASP A 403 16.26 10.29 -90.35
N ILE A 404 15.42 11.18 -90.86
CA ILE A 404 14.91 11.13 -92.23
C ILE A 404 15.42 12.29 -93.07
N THR A 405 15.56 12.01 -94.36
CA THR A 405 15.63 13.01 -95.42
C THR A 405 14.32 12.95 -96.19
N ILE A 406 13.71 14.12 -96.43
CA ILE A 406 12.46 14.21 -97.19
C ILE A 406 12.81 14.58 -98.62
N ASP A 407 12.53 13.66 -99.54
CA ASP A 407 12.62 13.90 -100.98
C ASP A 407 11.26 14.36 -101.51
N VAL A 408 11.29 15.35 -102.41
CA VAL A 408 10.11 16.00 -102.98
C VAL A 408 10.22 15.92 -104.49
N ASP A 409 9.47 14.99 -105.10
CA ASP A 409 9.43 14.81 -106.54
C ASP A 409 8.13 15.41 -107.11
N SER A 410 8.17 15.97 -108.32
CA SER A 410 7.01 16.56 -108.97
C SER A 410 6.76 15.87 -110.31
N GLU A 411 5.63 15.17 -110.42
CA GLU A 411 5.21 14.55 -111.68
C GLU A 411 4.34 15.54 -112.47
N ARG A 412 4.63 15.65 -113.78
CA ARG A 412 3.72 16.30 -114.73
C ARG A 412 2.72 15.25 -115.21
N PHE A 413 1.50 15.71 -115.49
CA PHE A 413 0.44 14.94 -116.14
C PHE A 413 0.91 14.14 -117.35
#